data_AF-A0A941J8H8-F1
#
_entry.id   AF-A0A941J8H8-F1
#
_cell.length_a   1.000
_cell.length_b   1.000
_cell.length_c   1.000
_cell.angle_alpha   90.00
_cell.angle_beta   90.00
_cell.angle_gamma   90.00
#
_symmetry.space_group_name_H-M   'P 1'
#
loop_
_entity.id
_entity.type
_entity.pdbx_description
1 polymer ?
#
loop_
_entity_poly.entity_id
_entity_poly.type
_entity_poly.pdbx_seq_one_letter_code
_entity_poly.pdbx_strand_id
1 'polypeptide(L)'
;MDEWDPENADPSQQVGARHHTVPAFYLRRFANSQSQLWVRDRRSPAPGLRKESDLAIRDFYTFQNIHGEPDGRMEQVLQKVEGSAASALRRVASSVTWGRPITPEDRADLCVFVAFQYVRGLRKRREIELMSDFYVRIMRLNDPVGAGRREVAAYRDMLRDFRTLEVTSHPNEHVSLLGKLAEPLSEHLLQRPLTVIELTDGSLLTCDEPIITFDDEEETPDPVIPQARRRTRSRRRRGQRAIRQTKTLVQVQSTRNRGLARVDEIVMPVGRRTLLVFSHPAAARPSHLRITPEESQEAAEEVNKRILAQAYFMAFAHPDDRHLLADPLPDVGPLYRLGGAHPEQARVAGPLRATSVPSCSAAAEPCSVCSRNHALPASARSRSSVVRQPPEGALHASNPAPCP
;
A
#
# COMPACT_ATOMS: atom_id res chain seq x y z
N MET A 1 14.29 -19.47 -13.08
CA MET A 1 13.62 -18.33 -12.40
C MET A 1 13.52 -18.59 -10.88
N ASP A 2 14.14 -19.67 -10.43
CA ASP A 2 14.15 -20.27 -9.09
C ASP A 2 14.78 -19.35 -8.02
N GLU A 3 15.34 -18.22 -8.44
CA GLU A 3 15.96 -17.20 -7.58
C GLU A 3 14.97 -16.47 -6.66
N TRP A 4 13.67 -16.55 -6.93
CA TRP A 4 12.60 -15.94 -6.13
C TRP A 4 11.69 -16.99 -5.45
N ASP A 5 12.07 -18.26 -5.53
CA ASP A 5 11.29 -19.33 -4.92
C ASP A 5 11.39 -19.22 -3.37
N PRO A 6 10.26 -18.97 -2.66
CA PRO A 6 10.27 -18.95 -1.20
C PRO A 6 10.64 -20.30 -0.59
N GLU A 7 10.63 -21.42 -1.32
CA GLU A 7 11.09 -22.72 -0.79
C GLU A 7 12.57 -22.73 -0.37
N ASN A 8 13.39 -21.81 -0.89
CA ASN A 8 14.82 -21.69 -0.54
C ASN A 8 15.12 -20.74 0.64
N ALA A 9 14.09 -20.14 1.26
CA ALA A 9 14.23 -19.12 2.30
C ALA A 9 13.91 -19.67 3.72
N ASP A 10 14.49 -19.09 4.77
CA ASP A 10 14.22 -19.51 6.17
C ASP A 10 12.83 -19.03 6.63
N PRO A 11 11.89 -19.91 7.03
CA PRO A 11 10.56 -19.52 7.49
C PRO A 11 10.55 -18.72 8.79
N SER A 12 11.51 -18.94 9.69
CA SER A 12 11.59 -18.27 10.98
C SER A 12 12.19 -16.87 10.90
N GLN A 13 13.02 -16.63 9.87
CA GLN A 13 13.68 -15.34 9.67
C GLN A 13 12.67 -14.27 9.23
N GLN A 14 12.75 -13.07 9.84
CA GLN A 14 11.82 -11.94 9.70
C GLN A 14 10.43 -12.08 10.36
N VAL A 15 10.14 -13.16 11.08
CA VAL A 15 8.94 -13.20 11.95
C VAL A 15 9.09 -12.15 13.08
N GLY A 16 8.06 -11.33 13.32
CA GLY A 16 8.14 -10.22 14.28
C GLY A 16 8.66 -8.91 13.70
N ALA A 17 9.09 -8.89 12.44
CA ALA A 17 9.76 -7.74 11.83
C ALA A 17 8.80 -6.56 11.55
N ARG A 18 9.42 -5.39 11.34
CA ARG A 18 8.75 -4.16 10.92
C ARG A 18 8.83 -4.03 9.40
N HIS A 19 7.72 -4.29 8.73
CA HIS A 19 7.63 -4.30 7.28
C HIS A 19 7.25 -2.93 6.74
N HIS A 20 7.99 -2.47 5.75
CA HIS A 20 7.67 -1.24 5.03
C HIS A 20 6.66 -1.52 3.91
N THR A 21 5.52 -0.83 3.88
CA THR A 21 4.62 -0.88 2.70
C THR A 21 5.20 -0.06 1.54
N VAL A 22 5.88 1.04 1.86
CA VAL A 22 6.78 1.79 0.97
C VAL A 22 8.21 1.68 1.50
N PRO A 23 9.17 1.11 0.73
CA PRO A 23 10.52 0.80 1.19
C PRO A 23 11.27 1.95 1.84
N ALA A 24 12.04 1.66 2.88
CA ALA A 24 12.92 2.65 3.53
C ALA A 24 13.94 3.27 2.55
N PHE A 25 14.51 2.48 1.64
CA PHE A 25 15.49 2.98 0.65
C PHE A 25 14.87 4.01 -0.32
N TYR A 26 13.59 3.83 -0.66
CA TYR A 26 12.84 4.71 -1.52
C TYR A 26 12.44 5.99 -0.77
N LEU A 27 11.88 5.84 0.44
CA LEU A 27 11.49 6.96 1.30
C LEU A 27 12.67 7.89 1.61
N ARG A 28 13.88 7.35 1.81
CA ARG A 28 15.10 8.16 1.99
C ARG A 28 15.39 9.15 0.86
N ARG A 29 14.88 8.93 -0.35
CA ARG A 29 15.04 9.87 -1.49
C ARG A 29 14.16 11.11 -1.40
N PHE A 30 13.26 11.15 -0.41
CA PHE A 30 12.46 12.30 0.00
C PHE A 30 12.82 12.78 1.42
N ALA A 31 13.74 12.10 2.13
CA ALA A 31 14.08 12.45 3.50
C ALA A 31 15.24 13.46 3.58
N ASN A 32 15.33 14.19 4.70
CA ASN A 32 16.50 15.01 5.01
C ASN A 32 17.70 14.15 5.46
N SER A 33 18.84 14.80 5.76
CA SER A 33 20.06 14.15 6.26
C SER A 33 19.90 13.40 7.60
N GLN A 34 18.81 13.61 8.33
CA GLN A 34 18.45 12.88 9.56
C GLN A 34 17.48 11.72 9.29
N SER A 35 17.26 11.36 8.02
CA SER A 35 16.26 10.39 7.55
C SER A 35 14.82 10.74 7.96
N GLN A 36 14.52 12.04 8.11
CA GLN A 36 13.18 12.53 8.43
C GLN A 36 12.42 13.01 7.20
N LEU A 37 11.13 12.72 7.18
CA LEU A 37 10.16 13.10 6.16
C LEU A 37 9.13 14.03 6.78
N TRP A 38 8.59 14.96 5.99
CA TRP A 38 7.35 15.63 6.34
C TRP A 38 6.19 14.73 5.93
N VAL A 39 5.36 14.32 6.89
CA VAL A 39 4.31 13.32 6.68
C VAL A 39 2.94 13.92 6.97
N ARG A 40 2.01 13.73 6.03
CA ARG A 40 0.57 13.92 6.25
C ARG A 40 -0.09 12.55 6.27
N ASP A 41 -0.68 12.19 7.39
CA ASP A 41 -1.45 10.95 7.58
C ASP A 41 -2.93 11.31 7.74
N ARG A 42 -3.83 10.71 6.95
CA ARG A 42 -5.29 10.95 7.03
C ARG A 42 -5.87 10.54 8.40
N ARG A 43 -5.17 9.72 9.18
CA ARG A 43 -5.53 9.29 10.54
C ARG A 43 -5.06 10.26 11.63
N SER A 44 -4.18 11.21 11.29
CA SER A 44 -3.64 12.21 12.22
C SER A 44 -4.16 13.62 11.89
N PRO A 45 -4.61 14.41 12.88
CA PRO A 45 -5.17 15.75 12.61
C PRO A 45 -4.12 16.75 12.13
N ALA A 46 -2.85 16.55 12.47
CA ALA A 46 -1.73 17.43 12.11
C ALA A 46 -0.66 16.66 11.31
N PRO A 47 -0.03 17.30 10.31
CA PRO A 47 1.17 16.76 9.68
C PRO A 47 2.38 16.94 10.60
N GLY A 48 3.48 16.25 10.32
CA GLY A 48 4.71 16.46 11.08
C GLY A 48 5.91 15.66 10.60
N LEU A 49 7.05 15.91 11.22
CA LEU A 49 8.28 15.14 10.97
C LEU A 49 8.16 13.73 11.54
N ARG A 50 8.58 12.73 10.75
CA ARG A 50 8.73 11.31 11.14
C ARG A 50 10.01 10.76 10.55
N LYS A 51 10.67 9.82 11.23
CA LYS A 51 11.72 9.01 10.60
C LYS A 51 11.09 7.99 9.66
N GLU A 52 11.81 7.58 8.63
CA GLU A 52 11.34 6.52 7.74
C GLU A 52 11.10 5.22 8.51
N SER A 53 11.95 4.89 9.49
CA SER A 53 11.85 3.71 10.38
C SER A 53 10.53 3.60 11.17
N ASP A 54 9.84 4.72 11.38
CA ASP A 54 8.63 4.81 12.19
C ASP A 54 7.36 4.61 11.33
N LEU A 55 7.52 4.55 10.00
CA LEU A 55 6.44 4.32 9.03
C LEU A 55 6.21 2.83 8.70
N ALA A 56 6.98 1.94 9.32
CA ALA A 56 6.88 0.50 9.13
C ALA A 56 5.76 -0.13 9.97
N ILE A 57 5.11 -1.16 9.42
CA ILE A 57 4.00 -1.91 10.02
C ILE A 57 4.51 -3.27 10.47
N ARG A 58 4.33 -3.59 11.74
CA ARG A 58 4.75 -4.88 12.31
C ARG A 58 3.98 -6.04 11.68
N ASP A 59 4.67 -7.15 11.38
CA ASP A 59 4.09 -8.43 10.95
C ASP A 59 3.22 -8.39 9.67
N PHE A 60 3.28 -7.30 8.89
CA PHE A 60 2.40 -7.09 7.72
C PHE A 60 2.47 -8.17 6.61
N TYR A 61 3.67 -8.67 6.27
CA TYR A 61 3.87 -9.74 5.28
C TYR A 61 4.13 -11.12 5.91
N THR A 62 4.08 -11.24 7.23
CA THR A 62 4.18 -12.54 7.91
C THR A 62 2.89 -13.32 7.67
N PHE A 63 3.01 -14.53 7.13
CA PHE A 63 1.88 -15.41 6.82
C PHE A 63 1.93 -16.68 7.67
N GLN A 64 0.84 -17.43 7.76
CA GLN A 64 0.84 -18.74 8.42
C GLN A 64 1.13 -19.85 7.40
N ASN A 65 2.08 -20.73 7.69
CA ASN A 65 2.39 -21.90 6.87
C ASN A 65 1.30 -23.00 7.00
N ILE A 66 1.46 -24.13 6.29
CA ILE A 66 0.51 -25.26 6.34
C ILE A 66 0.40 -25.94 7.72
N HIS A 67 1.34 -25.67 8.63
CA HIS A 67 1.35 -26.15 10.02
C HIS A 67 0.77 -25.11 11.00
N GLY A 68 0.35 -23.93 10.52
CA GLY A 68 -0.18 -22.83 11.31
C GLY A 68 0.89 -21.91 11.93
N GLU A 69 2.17 -22.14 11.62
CA GLU A 69 3.29 -21.38 12.18
C GLU A 69 3.56 -20.10 11.38
N PRO A 70 4.04 -19.01 12.00
CA PRO A 70 4.46 -17.81 11.28
C PRO A 70 5.62 -18.06 10.32
N ASP A 71 5.53 -17.46 9.14
CA ASP A 71 6.47 -17.62 8.02
C ASP A 71 6.83 -16.24 7.45
N GLY A 72 8.12 -15.93 7.43
CA GLY A 72 8.68 -14.65 6.99
C GLY A 72 9.28 -14.64 5.57
N ARG A 73 9.16 -15.73 4.80
CA ARG A 73 9.92 -15.89 3.52
C ARG A 73 9.56 -14.86 2.46
N MET A 74 8.36 -14.30 2.49
CA MET A 74 7.97 -13.19 1.61
C MET A 74 8.84 -11.93 1.82
N GLU A 75 9.25 -11.64 3.06
CA GLU A 75 10.10 -10.48 3.34
C GLU A 75 11.49 -10.65 2.74
N GLN A 76 12.02 -11.88 2.65
CA GLN A 76 13.31 -12.15 2.01
C GLN A 76 13.24 -11.93 0.49
N VAL A 77 12.14 -12.34 -0.15
CA VAL A 77 11.87 -12.05 -1.58
C VAL A 77 11.78 -10.53 -1.81
N LEU A 78 11.03 -9.82 -0.97
CA LEU A 78 10.91 -8.36 -1.04
C LEU A 78 12.26 -7.67 -0.80
N GLN A 79 13.03 -8.08 0.21
CA GLN A 79 14.35 -7.52 0.51
C GLN A 79 15.32 -7.65 -0.68
N LYS A 80 15.25 -8.76 -1.43
CA LYS A 80 16.03 -8.98 -2.65
C LYS A 80 15.62 -8.03 -3.78
N VAL A 81 14.31 -7.94 -4.06
CA VAL A 81 13.75 -7.00 -5.06
C VAL A 81 14.14 -5.56 -4.72
N GLU A 82 14.02 -5.16 -3.44
CA GLU A 82 14.41 -3.83 -2.97
C GLU A 82 15.92 -3.57 -3.09
N GLY A 83 16.77 -4.56 -2.83
CA GLY A 83 18.23 -4.44 -2.94
C GLY A 83 18.70 -4.19 -4.38
N SER A 84 18.16 -4.95 -5.34
CA SER A 84 18.43 -4.75 -6.76
C SER A 84 17.88 -3.39 -7.23
N ALA A 85 16.62 -3.08 -6.91
CA ALA A 85 15.99 -1.82 -7.27
C ALA A 85 16.68 -0.58 -6.69
N ALA A 86 17.16 -0.65 -5.45
CA ALA A 86 17.94 0.42 -4.82
C ALA A 86 19.28 0.67 -5.55
N SER A 87 19.86 -0.38 -6.11
CA SER A 87 21.10 -0.32 -6.89
C SER A 87 20.84 0.26 -8.28
N ALA A 88 19.80 -0.20 -8.98
CA ALA A 88 19.36 0.35 -10.26
C ALA A 88 18.95 1.83 -10.15
N LEU A 89 18.09 2.19 -9.16
CA LEU A 89 17.72 3.58 -8.89
C LEU A 89 18.90 4.47 -8.51
N ARG A 90 19.98 3.93 -7.95
CA ARG A 90 21.20 4.69 -7.72
C ARG A 90 21.96 4.95 -9.01
N ARG A 91 21.99 3.99 -9.95
CA ARG A 91 22.65 4.14 -11.26
C ARG A 91 21.89 5.08 -12.19
N VAL A 92 20.58 4.88 -12.38
CA VAL A 92 19.80 5.64 -13.37
C VAL A 92 19.47 7.08 -12.95
N ALA A 93 19.48 7.37 -11.64
CA ALA A 93 19.17 8.70 -11.11
C ALA A 93 20.34 9.35 -10.35
N SER A 94 21.57 9.02 -10.75
CA SER A 94 22.81 9.63 -10.25
C SER A 94 23.33 10.65 -11.27
N SER A 95 23.75 11.83 -10.79
CA SER A 95 24.33 12.88 -11.63
C SER A 95 25.61 12.46 -12.36
N VAL A 96 26.35 11.47 -11.84
CA VAL A 96 27.60 10.93 -12.44
C VAL A 96 27.32 10.01 -13.63
N THR A 97 26.12 9.42 -13.68
CA THR A 97 25.70 8.42 -14.66
C THR A 97 24.52 8.88 -15.51
N TRP A 98 24.04 10.11 -15.28
CA TRP A 98 22.95 10.74 -16.02
C TRP A 98 23.19 10.72 -17.54
N GLY A 99 22.14 10.41 -18.30
CA GLY A 99 22.20 10.36 -19.76
C GLY A 99 22.85 9.09 -20.35
N ARG A 100 23.43 8.20 -19.54
CA ARG A 100 23.88 6.87 -20.01
C ARG A 100 22.65 6.02 -20.38
N PRO A 101 22.75 5.09 -21.35
CA PRO A 101 21.68 4.11 -21.57
C PRO A 101 21.39 3.32 -20.28
N ILE A 102 20.12 3.13 -19.95
CA ILE A 102 19.69 2.23 -18.87
C ILE A 102 19.99 0.80 -19.33
N THR A 103 20.67 0.00 -18.52
CA THR A 103 20.99 -1.38 -18.90
C THR A 103 19.74 -2.26 -18.88
N PRO A 104 19.70 -3.39 -19.63
CA PRO A 104 18.59 -4.32 -19.58
C PRO A 104 18.29 -4.83 -18.15
N GLU A 105 19.34 -5.03 -17.35
CA GLU A 105 19.27 -5.49 -15.96
C GLU A 105 18.68 -4.40 -15.06
N ASP A 106 19.20 -3.16 -15.13
CA ASP A 106 18.63 -2.01 -14.40
C ASP A 106 17.16 -1.82 -14.74
N ARG A 107 16.79 -1.96 -16.02
CA ARG A 107 15.40 -1.86 -16.46
C ARG A 107 14.54 -2.98 -15.89
N ALA A 108 15.02 -4.22 -15.87
CA ALA A 108 14.30 -5.35 -15.29
C ALA A 108 14.09 -5.19 -13.77
N ASP A 109 15.14 -4.84 -13.03
CA ASP A 109 15.08 -4.57 -11.58
C ASP A 109 14.02 -3.50 -11.26
N LEU A 110 13.97 -2.42 -12.04
CA LEU A 110 12.98 -1.36 -11.88
C LEU A 110 11.56 -1.80 -12.25
N CYS A 111 11.39 -2.60 -13.31
CA CYS A 111 10.07 -3.13 -13.69
C CYS A 111 9.49 -4.05 -12.60
N VAL A 112 10.31 -4.97 -12.07
CA VAL A 112 9.93 -5.87 -10.98
C VAL A 112 9.59 -5.07 -9.72
N PHE A 113 10.41 -4.09 -9.36
CA PHE A 113 10.16 -3.22 -8.21
C PHE A 113 8.84 -2.44 -8.30
N VAL A 114 8.60 -1.78 -9.44
CA VAL A 114 7.35 -1.03 -9.67
C VAL A 114 6.14 -1.97 -9.64
N ALA A 115 6.25 -3.17 -10.23
CA ALA A 115 5.20 -4.17 -10.17
C ALA A 115 4.86 -4.60 -8.73
N PHE A 116 5.86 -4.96 -7.91
CA PHE A 116 5.66 -5.28 -6.50
C PHE A 116 5.10 -4.10 -5.70
N GLN A 117 5.60 -2.88 -5.93
CA GLN A 117 5.14 -1.69 -5.23
C GLN A 117 3.66 -1.36 -5.54
N TYR A 118 3.16 -1.69 -6.74
CA TYR A 118 1.76 -1.52 -7.11
C TYR A 118 0.80 -2.47 -6.38
N VAL A 119 1.27 -3.67 -6.02
CA VAL A 119 0.44 -4.75 -5.45
C VAL A 119 0.64 -5.00 -3.95
N ARG A 120 1.72 -4.48 -3.34
CA ARG A 120 2.04 -4.69 -1.92
C ARG A 120 1.35 -3.73 -0.94
N GLY A 121 0.80 -2.62 -1.43
CA GLY A 121 0.24 -1.54 -0.61
C GLY A 121 -1.01 -1.92 0.20
N LEU A 122 -1.29 -1.14 1.24
CA LEU A 122 -2.46 -1.31 2.12
C LEU A 122 -3.78 -1.22 1.34
N ARG A 123 -3.84 -0.40 0.29
CA ARG A 123 -5.02 -0.29 -0.56
C ARG A 123 -5.32 -1.61 -1.24
N LYS A 124 -4.29 -2.30 -1.78
CA LYS A 124 -4.46 -3.59 -2.47
C LYS A 124 -4.94 -4.67 -1.51
N ARG A 125 -4.41 -4.71 -0.29
CA ARG A 125 -4.88 -5.63 0.75
C ARG A 125 -6.35 -5.41 1.09
N ARG A 126 -6.77 -4.15 1.33
CA ARG A 126 -8.18 -3.84 1.59
C ARG A 126 -9.06 -4.14 0.37
N GLU A 127 -8.59 -3.88 -0.84
CA GLU A 127 -9.26 -4.28 -2.08
C GLU A 127 -9.55 -5.79 -2.12
N ILE A 128 -8.59 -6.64 -1.72
CA ILE A 128 -8.78 -8.11 -1.65
C ILE A 128 -9.77 -8.51 -0.54
N GLU A 129 -9.66 -7.95 0.67
CA GLU A 129 -10.62 -8.18 1.77
C GLU A 129 -12.06 -7.85 1.33
N LEU A 130 -12.25 -6.69 0.71
CA LEU A 130 -13.54 -6.21 0.22
C LEU A 130 -14.12 -7.07 -0.89
N MET A 131 -13.29 -7.61 -1.79
CA MET A 131 -13.76 -8.55 -2.82
C MET A 131 -14.16 -9.90 -2.25
N SER A 132 -13.44 -10.41 -1.26
CA SER A 132 -13.80 -11.66 -0.60
C SER A 132 -15.11 -11.54 0.18
N ASP A 133 -15.27 -10.47 0.97
CA ASP A 133 -16.51 -10.17 1.68
C ASP A 133 -17.69 -10.03 0.71
N PHE A 134 -17.52 -9.27 -0.37
CA PHE A 134 -18.49 -9.12 -1.43
C PHE A 134 -18.84 -10.46 -2.12
N TYR A 135 -17.85 -11.30 -2.42
CA TYR A 135 -18.05 -12.58 -3.08
C TYR A 135 -18.79 -13.58 -2.19
N VAL A 136 -18.43 -13.68 -0.90
CA VAL A 136 -19.14 -14.52 0.07
C VAL A 136 -20.58 -14.06 0.22
N ARG A 137 -20.82 -12.75 0.34
CA ARG A 137 -22.17 -12.18 0.34
C ARG A 137 -22.92 -12.55 -0.94
N ILE A 138 -22.33 -12.41 -2.13
CA ILE A 138 -22.97 -12.79 -3.41
C ILE A 138 -23.28 -14.29 -3.50
N MET A 139 -22.37 -15.18 -3.07
CA MET A 139 -22.62 -16.62 -3.10
C MET A 139 -23.79 -17.01 -2.20
N ARG A 140 -23.90 -16.39 -1.01
CA ARG A 140 -25.04 -16.55 -0.08
C ARG A 140 -26.30 -15.83 -0.56
N LEU A 141 -26.18 -14.77 -1.37
CA LEU A 141 -27.25 -14.01 -2.03
C LEU A 141 -27.84 -14.69 -3.28
N ASN A 142 -27.55 -15.96 -3.55
CA ASN A 142 -28.32 -16.72 -4.54
C ASN A 142 -29.64 -17.18 -3.91
N ASP A 143 -30.76 -16.65 -4.43
CA ASP A 143 -32.12 -17.00 -4.04
C ASP A 143 -32.30 -18.53 -4.13
N PRO A 144 -32.76 -19.23 -3.08
CA PRO A 144 -32.86 -20.69 -3.10
C PRO A 144 -33.90 -21.13 -4.14
N VAL A 145 -33.44 -21.64 -5.28
CA VAL A 145 -34.27 -21.92 -6.45
C VAL A 145 -35.24 -23.06 -6.16
N GLY A 146 -36.54 -22.75 -6.17
CA GLY A 146 -37.62 -23.71 -5.85
C GLY A 146 -38.11 -23.63 -4.40
N ALA A 147 -37.59 -22.71 -3.60
CA ALA A 147 -37.94 -22.55 -2.20
C ALA A 147 -39.39 -22.12 -1.93
N GLY A 148 -39.94 -22.62 -0.82
CA GLY A 148 -41.23 -22.22 -0.28
C GLY A 148 -41.19 -20.81 0.35
N ARG A 149 -42.37 -20.21 0.57
CA ARG A 149 -42.48 -18.86 1.16
C ARG A 149 -41.76 -18.69 2.51
N ARG A 150 -41.66 -19.76 3.32
CA ARG A 150 -40.95 -19.74 4.62
C ARG A 150 -39.43 -19.66 4.43
N GLU A 151 -38.89 -20.41 3.48
CA GLU A 151 -37.45 -20.42 3.16
C GLU A 151 -37.03 -19.08 2.57
N VAL A 152 -37.85 -18.47 1.69
CA VAL A 152 -37.62 -17.10 1.18
C VAL A 152 -37.68 -16.04 2.29
N ALA A 153 -38.51 -16.24 3.33
CA ALA A 153 -38.54 -15.34 4.49
C ALA A 153 -37.29 -15.50 5.37
N ALA A 154 -36.94 -16.73 5.76
CA ALA A 154 -35.73 -17.03 6.53
C ALA A 154 -34.45 -16.57 5.80
N TYR A 155 -34.42 -16.72 4.48
CA TYR A 155 -33.36 -16.19 3.63
C TYR A 155 -33.29 -14.65 3.70
N ARG A 156 -34.41 -13.93 3.64
CA ARG A 156 -34.42 -12.46 3.78
C ARG A 156 -33.99 -11.99 5.16
N ASP A 157 -34.28 -12.73 6.22
CA ASP A 157 -33.79 -12.42 7.57
C ASP A 157 -32.29 -12.70 7.70
N MET A 158 -31.80 -13.83 7.15
CA MET A 158 -30.36 -14.08 7.00
C MET A 158 -29.64 -12.95 6.24
N LEU A 159 -30.25 -12.37 5.20
CA LEU A 159 -29.71 -11.21 4.48
C LEU A 159 -29.72 -9.89 5.29
N ARG A 160 -30.48 -9.81 6.39
CA ARG A 160 -30.36 -8.70 7.34
C ARG A 160 -29.13 -8.92 8.23
N ASP A 161 -28.92 -10.13 8.72
CA ASP A 161 -27.78 -10.50 9.56
C ASP A 161 -26.43 -10.40 8.81
N PHE A 162 -26.42 -10.73 7.51
CA PHE A 162 -25.24 -10.51 6.65
C PHE A 162 -24.85 -9.04 6.48
N ARG A 163 -25.67 -8.07 6.92
CA ARG A 163 -25.24 -6.65 6.97
C ARG A 163 -24.32 -6.35 8.15
N THR A 164 -24.37 -7.17 9.21
CA THR A 164 -23.60 -6.97 10.44
C THR A 164 -22.36 -7.87 10.54
N LEU A 165 -22.26 -8.90 9.69
CA LEU A 165 -21.05 -9.73 9.57
C LEU A 165 -20.07 -9.08 8.58
N GLU A 166 -18.81 -8.90 8.97
CA GLU A 166 -17.69 -8.56 8.07
C GLU A 166 -16.84 -9.82 7.84
N VAL A 167 -16.71 -10.29 6.59
CA VAL A 167 -15.88 -11.45 6.26
C VAL A 167 -14.49 -10.97 5.86
N THR A 168 -13.56 -11.01 6.80
CA THR A 168 -12.16 -10.60 6.53
C THR A 168 -11.37 -11.76 5.94
N SER A 169 -10.71 -11.54 4.80
CA SER A 169 -9.76 -12.51 4.22
C SER A 169 -8.61 -12.80 5.19
N HIS A 170 -8.09 -14.03 5.17
CA HIS A 170 -6.87 -14.34 5.90
C HIS A 170 -5.68 -13.55 5.30
N PRO A 171 -4.75 -12.98 6.09
CA PRO A 171 -3.61 -12.20 5.57
C PRO A 171 -2.79 -12.92 4.48
N ASN A 172 -2.68 -14.25 4.58
CA ASN A 172 -2.05 -15.13 3.60
C ASN A 172 -2.57 -14.93 2.17
N GLU A 173 -3.83 -14.54 1.96
CA GLU A 173 -4.40 -14.35 0.62
C GLU A 173 -3.70 -13.22 -0.13
N HIS A 174 -3.43 -12.10 0.55
CA HIS A 174 -2.70 -10.98 -0.06
C HIS A 174 -1.25 -11.37 -0.36
N VAL A 175 -0.59 -12.08 0.55
CA VAL A 175 0.78 -12.59 0.37
C VAL A 175 0.85 -13.58 -0.81
N SER A 176 -0.09 -14.52 -0.91
CA SER A 176 -0.14 -15.52 -1.99
C SER A 176 -0.46 -14.91 -3.37
N LEU A 177 -1.22 -13.81 -3.41
CA LEU A 177 -1.51 -13.08 -4.63
C LEU A 177 -0.39 -12.13 -5.05
N LEU A 178 0.50 -11.73 -4.15
CA LEU A 178 1.55 -10.74 -4.39
C LEU A 178 2.41 -11.08 -5.61
N GLY A 179 3.09 -12.24 -5.58
CA GLY A 179 3.95 -12.68 -6.69
C GLY A 179 3.16 -12.91 -7.98
N LYS A 180 2.01 -13.59 -7.88
CA LYS A 180 1.11 -13.92 -9.02
C LYS A 180 0.59 -12.68 -9.75
N LEU A 181 0.53 -11.53 -9.09
CA LEU A 181 0.13 -10.25 -9.69
C LEU A 181 1.33 -9.40 -10.12
N ALA A 182 2.46 -9.48 -9.40
CA ALA A 182 3.67 -8.73 -9.72
C ALA A 182 4.37 -9.25 -10.98
N GLU A 183 4.45 -10.57 -11.17
CA GLU A 183 5.12 -11.21 -12.31
C GLU A 183 4.57 -10.72 -13.67
N PRO A 184 3.30 -10.95 -14.05
CA PRO A 184 2.77 -10.49 -15.35
C PRO A 184 2.73 -8.97 -15.49
N LEU A 185 2.68 -8.23 -14.37
CA LEU A 185 2.80 -6.78 -14.40
C LEU A 185 4.23 -6.32 -14.72
N SER A 186 5.25 -7.03 -14.22
CA SER A 186 6.66 -6.74 -14.54
C SER A 186 6.98 -7.03 -16.02
N GLU A 187 6.40 -8.09 -16.60
CA GLU A 187 6.48 -8.39 -18.04
C GLU A 187 5.83 -7.28 -18.89
N HIS A 188 4.66 -6.79 -18.48
CA HIS A 188 4.00 -5.66 -19.15
C HIS A 188 4.83 -4.37 -19.08
N LEU A 189 5.41 -4.06 -17.92
CA LEU A 189 6.33 -2.92 -17.76
C LEU A 189 7.60 -3.09 -18.61
N LEU A 190 8.11 -4.32 -18.75
CA LEU A 190 9.24 -4.66 -19.63
C LEU A 190 8.94 -4.48 -21.12
N GLN A 191 7.69 -4.28 -21.53
CA GLN A 191 7.31 -3.93 -22.91
C GLN A 191 7.20 -2.40 -23.14
N ARG A 192 7.28 -1.59 -22.07
CA ARG A 192 7.10 -0.13 -22.12
C ARG A 192 8.43 0.63 -22.11
N PRO A 193 8.66 1.61 -23.01
CA PRO A 193 9.82 2.51 -22.94
C PRO A 193 9.94 3.17 -21.57
N LEU A 194 11.12 3.03 -20.94
CA LEU A 194 11.42 3.62 -19.64
C LEU A 194 12.27 4.88 -19.84
N THR A 195 11.75 6.01 -19.35
CA THR A 195 12.46 7.29 -19.30
C THR A 195 12.62 7.72 -17.84
N VAL A 196 13.82 8.16 -17.46
CA VAL A 196 14.06 8.90 -16.21
C VAL A 196 13.93 10.39 -16.52
N ILE A 197 13.01 11.08 -15.87
CA ILE A 197 12.84 12.53 -16.03
C ILE A 197 13.42 13.25 -14.81
N GLU A 198 14.32 14.21 -15.05
CA GLU A 198 14.81 15.13 -14.04
C GLU A 198 14.10 16.48 -14.14
N LEU A 199 13.55 16.91 -13.01
CA LEU A 199 12.91 18.19 -12.81
C LEU A 199 13.97 19.22 -12.44
N THR A 200 14.01 20.34 -13.15
CA THR A 200 15.01 21.39 -12.95
C THR A 200 14.66 22.32 -11.79
N ASP A 201 13.37 22.54 -11.52
CA ASP A 201 12.92 23.45 -10.45
C ASP A 201 11.84 22.85 -9.53
N GLY A 202 10.79 22.27 -10.11
CA GLY A 202 9.64 21.73 -9.36
C GLY A 202 10.01 20.61 -8.36
N SER A 203 9.38 20.64 -7.18
CA SER A 203 9.54 19.64 -6.12
C SER A 203 8.41 18.60 -6.13
N LEU A 204 8.77 17.34 -5.96
CA LEU A 204 7.86 16.18 -5.93
C LEU A 204 7.63 15.66 -4.51
N LEU A 205 6.39 15.25 -4.24
CA LEU A 205 6.00 14.43 -3.10
C LEU A 205 5.72 12.99 -3.53
N THR A 206 5.56 12.09 -2.56
CA THR A 206 5.13 10.70 -2.79
C THR A 206 4.07 10.27 -1.75
N CYS A 207 3.52 9.06 -1.86
CA CYS A 207 2.51 8.53 -0.94
C CYS A 207 2.66 7.03 -0.70
N ASP A 208 1.77 6.45 0.11
CA ASP A 208 1.71 5.02 0.40
C ASP A 208 1.30 4.14 -0.80
N GLU A 209 0.87 4.76 -1.90
CA GLU A 209 0.51 4.12 -3.17
C GLU A 209 1.18 4.88 -4.36
N PRO A 210 2.52 4.85 -4.50
CA PRO A 210 3.30 5.87 -5.23
C PRO A 210 3.27 5.79 -6.78
N ILE A 211 2.49 4.88 -7.37
CA ILE A 211 2.47 4.64 -8.83
C ILE A 211 1.18 5.17 -9.42
N ILE A 212 1.25 6.30 -10.11
CA ILE A 212 0.11 6.97 -10.75
C ILE A 212 0.11 6.70 -12.26
N THR A 213 -1.01 7.04 -12.92
CA THR A 213 -1.18 6.86 -14.36
C THR A 213 -1.68 8.13 -15.02
N PHE A 214 -1.32 8.30 -16.29
CA PHE A 214 -1.79 9.36 -17.18
C PHE A 214 -2.35 8.71 -18.45
N ASP A 215 -3.50 9.22 -18.89
CA ASP A 215 -4.24 8.80 -20.07
C ASP A 215 -4.58 10.05 -20.89
N ASP A 216 -4.52 10.00 -22.22
CA ASP A 216 -4.89 11.12 -23.10
C ASP A 216 -6.42 11.32 -23.22
N GLU A 217 -7.21 10.31 -22.84
CA GLU A 217 -8.68 10.39 -22.81
C GLU A 217 -9.18 11.07 -21.52
N GLU A 218 -10.11 12.03 -21.64
CA GLU A 218 -10.83 12.64 -20.52
C GLU A 218 -11.30 11.59 -19.50
N GLU A 219 -11.19 11.94 -18.20
CA GLU A 219 -11.27 11.09 -17.00
C GLU A 219 -12.66 10.46 -16.75
N THR A 220 -13.19 9.81 -17.77
CA THR A 220 -14.47 9.11 -17.82
C THR A 220 -14.25 7.67 -17.35
N PRO A 221 -14.90 7.26 -16.24
CA PRO A 221 -14.90 5.86 -15.82
C PRO A 221 -15.39 4.96 -16.96
N ASP A 222 -14.72 3.83 -17.17
CA ASP A 222 -15.22 2.73 -18.02
C ASP A 222 -16.71 2.51 -17.67
N PRO A 223 -17.65 2.68 -18.61
CA PRO A 223 -19.07 2.67 -18.29
C PRO A 223 -19.47 1.30 -17.75
N VAL A 224 -19.78 1.25 -16.45
CA VAL A 224 -20.22 0.01 -15.82
C VAL A 224 -21.51 -0.43 -16.49
N ILE A 225 -21.54 -1.67 -17.00
CA ILE A 225 -22.62 -2.17 -17.83
C ILE A 225 -23.93 -2.00 -17.06
N PRO A 226 -24.85 -1.14 -17.53
CA PRO A 226 -26.13 -0.97 -16.87
C PRO A 226 -26.86 -2.31 -16.91
N GLN A 227 -27.66 -2.63 -15.87
CA GLN A 227 -28.47 -3.86 -15.90
C GLN A 227 -29.24 -3.91 -17.21
N ALA A 228 -28.82 -4.82 -18.10
CA ALA A 228 -29.53 -5.05 -19.34
C ALA A 228 -30.92 -5.55 -18.95
N ARG A 229 -31.90 -4.65 -18.98
CA ARG A 229 -33.33 -4.96 -18.84
C ARG A 229 -33.75 -5.79 -20.05
N ARG A 230 -33.29 -7.06 -20.10
CA ARG A 230 -33.86 -8.11 -20.93
C ARG A 230 -35.30 -8.26 -20.46
N ARG A 231 -36.18 -7.45 -21.07
CA ARG A 231 -37.64 -7.64 -21.10
C ARG A 231 -37.89 -8.98 -21.76
N THR A 232 -37.73 -10.03 -20.96
CA THR A 232 -37.79 -11.41 -21.39
C THR A 232 -39.25 -11.70 -21.67
N ARG A 233 -39.69 -11.41 -22.90
CA ARG A 233 -41.04 -11.74 -23.39
C ARG A 233 -41.23 -13.23 -23.15
N SER A 234 -42.03 -13.57 -22.14
CA SER A 234 -42.30 -14.95 -21.75
C SER A 234 -43.19 -15.59 -22.81
N ARG A 235 -42.56 -16.17 -23.84
CA ARG A 235 -43.26 -17.03 -24.80
C ARG A 235 -43.83 -18.22 -24.02
N ARG A 236 -45.11 -18.15 -23.65
CA ARG A 236 -45.94 -19.28 -23.21
C ARG A 236 -45.95 -20.34 -24.32
N ARG A 237 -44.97 -21.26 -24.32
CA ARG A 237 -45.08 -22.53 -25.05
C ARG A 237 -45.61 -23.58 -24.07
N ARG A 238 -46.82 -24.10 -24.37
CA ARG A 238 -47.46 -25.31 -23.82
C ARG A 238 -47.09 -25.69 -22.37
N GLY A 239 -47.86 -25.19 -21.40
CA GLY A 239 -48.00 -25.81 -20.07
C GLY A 239 -46.83 -25.67 -19.08
N GLN A 240 -45.59 -25.86 -19.50
CA GLN A 240 -44.43 -25.85 -18.61
C GLN A 240 -43.86 -24.43 -18.43
N ARG A 241 -44.05 -23.85 -17.25
CA ARG A 241 -43.25 -22.72 -16.76
C ARG A 241 -41.85 -23.21 -16.40
N ALA A 242 -41.00 -23.40 -17.41
CA ALA A 242 -39.56 -23.48 -17.16
C ALA A 242 -39.10 -22.14 -16.55
N ILE A 243 -38.68 -22.18 -15.28
CA ILE A 243 -38.10 -21.02 -14.59
C ILE A 243 -36.77 -20.73 -15.29
N ARG A 244 -36.77 -19.75 -16.20
CA ARG A 244 -35.52 -19.27 -16.81
C ARG A 244 -34.72 -18.53 -15.75
N GLN A 245 -33.67 -19.17 -15.26
CA GLN A 245 -32.64 -18.52 -14.45
C GLN A 245 -32.12 -17.28 -15.20
N THR A 246 -32.49 -16.10 -14.74
CA THR A 246 -31.84 -14.86 -15.14
C THR A 246 -30.50 -14.81 -14.44
N LYS A 247 -29.42 -15.19 -15.14
CA LYS A 247 -28.05 -14.98 -14.65
C LYS A 247 -27.85 -13.47 -14.44
N THR A 248 -27.81 -13.03 -13.20
CA THR A 248 -27.47 -11.65 -12.84
C THR A 248 -25.98 -11.46 -13.06
N LEU A 249 -25.61 -10.70 -14.10
CA LEU A 249 -24.24 -10.28 -14.29
C LEU A 249 -23.99 -9.07 -13.38
N VAL A 250 -23.10 -9.23 -12.40
CA VAL A 250 -22.60 -8.12 -11.59
C VAL A 250 -21.18 -7.83 -12.04
N GLN A 251 -20.93 -6.60 -12.46
CA GLN A 251 -19.61 -6.12 -12.86
C GLN A 251 -19.01 -5.36 -11.68
N VAL A 252 -17.75 -5.67 -11.35
CA VAL A 252 -16.96 -4.97 -10.35
C VAL A 252 -15.76 -4.33 -11.05
N GLN A 253 -15.48 -3.07 -10.76
CA GLN A 253 -14.33 -2.33 -11.26
C GLN A 253 -13.63 -1.66 -10.08
N SER A 254 -12.29 -1.72 -10.00
CA SER A 254 -11.57 -0.88 -9.03
C SER A 254 -11.77 0.60 -9.38
N THR A 255 -11.72 1.45 -8.37
CA THR A 255 -11.72 2.92 -8.53
C THR A 255 -10.33 3.52 -8.63
N ARG A 256 -9.29 2.70 -8.47
CA ARG A 256 -7.96 3.07 -8.94
C ARG A 256 -8.07 3.35 -10.45
N ASN A 257 -7.22 4.24 -10.96
CA ASN A 257 -7.24 4.65 -12.37
C ASN A 257 -7.18 3.44 -13.33
N ARG A 258 -7.49 3.68 -14.61
CA ARG A 258 -7.60 2.63 -15.63
C ARG A 258 -6.43 1.65 -15.54
N GLY A 259 -6.73 0.35 -15.72
CA GLY A 259 -5.73 -0.69 -15.49
C GLY A 259 -4.48 -0.49 -16.33
N LEU A 260 -3.29 -0.70 -15.74
CA LEU A 260 -1.96 -0.37 -16.29
C LEU A 260 -1.67 -0.88 -17.72
N ALA A 261 -2.47 -1.81 -18.24
CA ALA A 261 -2.46 -2.26 -19.63
C ALA A 261 -2.93 -1.21 -20.65
N ARG A 262 -3.79 -0.26 -20.25
CA ARG A 262 -4.47 0.70 -21.15
C ARG A 262 -3.94 2.13 -21.08
N VAL A 263 -3.06 2.43 -20.14
CA VAL A 263 -2.65 3.79 -19.82
C VAL A 263 -1.49 4.25 -20.70
N ASP A 264 -1.44 5.54 -21.03
CA ASP A 264 -0.42 6.11 -21.89
C ASP A 264 0.90 6.30 -21.14
N GLU A 265 0.84 6.66 -19.86
CA GLU A 265 2.00 6.68 -18.97
C GLU A 265 1.72 6.06 -17.61
N ILE A 266 2.72 5.35 -17.09
CA ILE A 266 2.79 4.92 -15.69
C ILE A 266 3.96 5.69 -15.08
N VAL A 267 3.68 6.48 -14.04
CA VAL A 267 4.65 7.42 -13.46
C VAL A 267 4.84 7.12 -11.98
N MET A 268 6.10 7.12 -11.54
CA MET A 268 6.47 6.97 -10.14
C MET A 268 7.54 8.04 -9.79
N PRO A 269 7.26 8.98 -8.87
CA PRO A 269 8.31 9.86 -8.36
C PRO A 269 9.29 9.04 -7.54
N VAL A 270 10.59 9.17 -7.80
CA VAL A 270 11.68 8.41 -7.13
C VAL A 270 12.66 9.32 -6.39
N GLY A 271 12.27 10.56 -6.17
CA GLY A 271 12.95 11.53 -5.31
C GLY A 271 12.35 12.92 -5.53
N ARG A 272 12.84 13.92 -4.80
CA ARG A 272 12.35 15.32 -4.88
C ARG A 272 12.26 15.90 -6.29
N ARG A 273 13.10 15.43 -7.23
CA ARG A 273 13.23 15.98 -8.60
C ARG A 273 13.39 14.92 -9.68
N THR A 274 12.91 13.69 -9.43
CA THR A 274 13.10 12.58 -10.39
C THR A 274 11.85 11.74 -10.53
N LEU A 275 11.41 11.51 -11.77
CA LEU A 275 10.35 10.57 -12.13
C LEU A 275 10.93 9.37 -12.87
N LEU A 276 10.35 8.19 -12.64
CA LEU A 276 10.36 7.11 -13.63
C LEU A 276 9.05 7.17 -14.42
N VAL A 277 9.15 7.08 -15.75
CA VAL A 277 8.01 7.11 -16.67
C VAL A 277 8.06 5.92 -17.62
N PHE A 278 7.08 5.03 -17.52
CA PHE A 278 6.88 3.91 -18.46
C PHE A 278 5.82 4.32 -19.48
N SER A 279 6.28 4.76 -20.64
CA SER A 279 5.42 5.30 -21.71
C SER A 279 4.74 4.18 -22.51
N HIS A 280 3.72 4.51 -23.31
CA HIS A 280 3.07 3.57 -24.21
C HIS A 280 4.12 2.90 -25.17
N PRO A 281 4.00 1.60 -25.53
CA PRO A 281 5.00 0.93 -26.36
C PRO A 281 5.32 1.57 -27.72
N ALA A 282 4.39 2.37 -28.27
CA ALA A 282 4.60 3.12 -29.50
C ALA A 282 5.32 4.48 -29.31
N ALA A 283 5.56 4.92 -28.07
CA ALA A 283 6.18 6.20 -27.78
C ALA A 283 7.70 6.15 -27.96
N ALA A 284 8.23 6.99 -28.85
CA ALA A 284 9.67 7.18 -28.99
C ALA A 284 10.17 8.22 -27.97
N ARG A 285 10.79 7.77 -26.87
CA ARG A 285 11.40 8.64 -25.85
C ARG A 285 12.85 8.25 -25.54
N PRO A 286 13.71 9.22 -25.16
CA PRO A 286 15.06 8.93 -24.68
C PRO A 286 15.02 8.21 -23.33
N SER A 287 16.14 7.57 -22.96
CA SER A 287 16.28 6.92 -21.64
C SER A 287 16.30 7.93 -20.49
N HIS A 288 16.79 9.14 -20.76
CA HIS A 288 16.85 10.25 -19.80
C HIS A 288 16.35 11.52 -20.47
N LEU A 289 15.57 12.31 -19.73
CA LEU A 289 15.06 13.61 -20.16
C LEU A 289 15.23 14.60 -19.01
N ARG A 290 15.74 15.79 -19.31
CA ARG A 290 15.72 16.92 -18.37
C ARG A 290 14.80 17.97 -18.99
N ILE A 291 13.75 18.34 -18.26
CA ILE A 291 12.73 19.30 -18.73
C ILE A 291 13.07 20.72 -18.27
N THR A 292 12.55 21.72 -18.98
CA THR A 292 12.74 23.15 -18.68
C THR A 292 12.14 23.51 -17.30
N PRO A 293 12.54 24.63 -16.66
CA PRO A 293 11.97 25.04 -15.38
C PRO A 293 10.45 25.19 -15.41
N GLU A 294 9.90 25.71 -16.50
CA GLU A 294 8.46 25.90 -16.72
C GLU A 294 7.73 24.56 -16.81
N GLU A 295 8.15 23.67 -17.72
CA GLU A 295 7.64 22.29 -17.82
C GLU A 295 7.83 21.53 -16.50
N SER A 296 8.91 21.82 -15.76
CA SER A 296 9.24 21.18 -14.49
C SER A 296 8.30 21.58 -13.36
N GLN A 297 7.75 22.80 -13.37
CA GLN A 297 6.76 23.24 -12.39
C GLN A 297 5.40 22.60 -12.72
N GLU A 298 4.96 22.69 -13.98
CA GLU A 298 3.70 22.08 -14.46
C GLU A 298 3.67 20.56 -14.21
N ALA A 299 4.73 19.84 -14.58
CA ALA A 299 4.85 18.41 -14.32
C ALA A 299 4.87 18.07 -12.83
N ALA A 300 5.50 18.90 -11.98
CA ALA A 300 5.48 18.69 -10.53
C ALA A 300 4.08 18.86 -9.95
N GLU A 301 3.38 19.94 -10.30
CA GLU A 301 2.02 20.22 -9.82
C GLU A 301 1.05 19.08 -10.20
N GLU A 302 1.07 18.65 -11.45
CA GLU A 302 0.13 17.67 -11.99
C GLU A 302 0.45 16.23 -11.53
N VAL A 303 1.72 15.88 -11.29
CA VAL A 303 2.13 14.65 -10.59
C VAL A 303 1.70 14.70 -9.12
N ASN A 304 2.02 15.78 -8.41
CA ASN A 304 1.71 15.93 -6.98
C ASN A 304 0.20 15.83 -6.73
N LYS A 305 -0.62 16.48 -7.57
CA LYS A 305 -2.08 16.40 -7.55
C LYS A 305 -2.60 14.96 -7.68
N ARG A 306 -2.09 14.17 -8.64
CA ARG A 306 -2.44 12.74 -8.77
C ARG A 306 -1.98 11.90 -7.59
N ILE A 307 -0.77 12.13 -7.06
CA ILE A 307 -0.24 11.43 -5.89
C ILE A 307 -1.12 11.69 -4.66
N LEU A 308 -1.52 12.94 -4.42
CA LEU A 308 -2.41 13.31 -3.31
C LEU A 308 -3.81 12.70 -3.44
N ALA A 309 -4.37 12.66 -4.65
CA ALA A 309 -5.64 12.00 -4.92
C ALA A 309 -5.57 10.47 -4.74
N GLN A 310 -4.41 9.85 -5.02
CA GLN A 310 -4.21 8.41 -4.90
C GLN A 310 -3.85 7.94 -3.47
N ALA A 311 -3.24 8.80 -2.64
CA ALA A 311 -2.76 8.48 -1.30
C ALA A 311 -3.84 7.79 -0.43
N TYR A 312 -3.56 6.56 0.03
CA TYR A 312 -4.56 5.73 0.73
C TYR A 312 -4.60 5.97 2.24
N PHE A 313 -3.46 6.28 2.86
CA PHE A 313 -3.38 6.85 4.21
C PHE A 313 -2.39 7.99 4.33
N MET A 314 -1.25 7.94 3.65
CA MET A 314 -0.11 8.81 3.95
C MET A 314 0.51 9.41 2.69
N ALA A 315 0.82 10.70 2.75
CA ALA A 315 1.69 11.37 1.81
C ALA A 315 2.96 11.87 2.50
N PHE A 316 4.06 11.90 1.75
CA PHE A 316 5.42 12.14 2.21
C PHE A 316 6.08 13.18 1.32
N ALA A 317 6.65 14.22 1.91
CA ALA A 317 7.45 15.23 1.23
C ALA A 317 8.77 15.44 1.96
N HIS A 318 9.74 16.08 1.31
CA HIS A 318 10.93 16.54 2.00
C HIS A 318 10.57 17.67 2.99
N PRO A 319 11.25 17.80 4.14
CA PRO A 319 10.98 18.86 5.12
C PRO A 319 10.96 20.29 4.54
N ASP A 320 11.80 20.60 3.56
CA ASP A 320 11.79 21.90 2.86
C ASP A 320 10.52 22.09 2.02
N ASP A 321 9.99 21.01 1.42
CA ASP A 321 8.83 20.99 0.53
C ASP A 321 7.51 20.80 1.30
N ARG A 322 7.51 21.05 2.62
CA ARG A 322 6.34 20.87 3.53
C ARG A 322 5.06 21.57 3.08
N HIS A 323 5.17 22.60 2.24
CA HIS A 323 4.04 23.34 1.69
C HIS A 323 3.17 22.47 0.77
N LEU A 324 3.76 21.47 0.09
CA LEU A 324 3.05 20.50 -0.74
C LEU A 324 2.05 19.63 0.05
N LEU A 325 2.17 19.59 1.38
CA LEU A 325 1.29 18.86 2.31
C LEU A 325 0.59 19.79 3.31
N ALA A 326 0.46 21.09 2.99
CA ALA A 326 -0.19 22.08 3.84
C ALA A 326 -1.69 21.79 4.05
N ASP A 327 -2.36 21.25 3.03
CA ASP A 327 -3.76 20.84 3.10
C ASP A 327 -3.96 19.40 3.61
N PRO A 328 -5.16 19.06 4.11
CA PRO A 328 -5.55 17.68 4.36
C PRO A 328 -5.53 16.84 3.07
N LEU A 329 -5.29 15.53 3.19
CA LEU A 329 -5.45 14.63 2.04
C LEU A 329 -6.93 14.57 1.63
N PRO A 330 -7.24 14.51 0.31
CA PRO A 330 -8.59 14.27 -0.18
C PRO A 330 -9.24 13.04 0.46
N ASP A 331 -10.57 13.01 0.57
CA ASP A 331 -11.29 11.84 1.09
C ASP A 331 -11.06 10.61 0.20
N VAL A 332 -10.90 9.43 0.81
CA VAL A 332 -10.84 8.18 0.06
C VAL A 332 -12.25 7.85 -0.45
N GLY A 333 -12.43 7.89 -1.77
CA GLY A 333 -13.63 7.38 -2.43
C GLY A 333 -13.84 5.87 -2.17
N PRO A 334 -14.96 5.28 -2.64
CA PRO A 334 -15.14 3.83 -2.58
C PRO A 334 -13.99 3.13 -3.32
N LEU A 335 -13.50 1.98 -2.85
CA LEU A 335 -12.42 1.25 -3.53
C LEU A 335 -12.88 0.51 -4.79
N TYR A 336 -14.19 0.25 -4.91
CA TYR A 336 -14.83 -0.40 -6.07
C TYR A 336 -16.09 0.35 -6.54
N ARG A 337 -16.34 0.30 -7.85
CA ARG A 337 -17.63 0.59 -8.50
C ARG A 337 -18.32 -0.72 -8.85
N LEU A 338 -19.64 -0.76 -8.68
CA LEU A 338 -20.49 -1.90 -9.00
C LEU A 338 -21.53 -1.52 -10.06
N GLY A 339 -21.65 -2.37 -11.09
CA GLY A 339 -22.66 -2.28 -12.13
C GLY A 339 -23.38 -3.61 -12.29
N GLY A 340 -24.56 -3.61 -12.91
CA GLY A 340 -25.40 -4.80 -13.00
C GLY A 340 -26.00 -5.31 -11.66
N ALA A 341 -25.62 -4.75 -10.51
CA ALA A 341 -26.14 -5.12 -9.20
C ALA A 341 -27.59 -4.65 -8.97
N HIS A 342 -28.41 -5.47 -8.31
CA HIS A 342 -29.71 -5.06 -7.78
C HIS A 342 -29.53 -4.02 -6.65
N PRO A 343 -30.45 -3.07 -6.42
CA PRO A 343 -30.31 -2.10 -5.32
C PRO A 343 -30.11 -2.73 -3.92
N GLU A 344 -30.59 -3.95 -3.71
CA GLU A 344 -30.34 -4.70 -2.46
C GLU A 344 -28.91 -5.24 -2.37
N GLN A 345 -28.34 -5.71 -3.49
CA GLN A 345 -26.94 -6.12 -3.59
C GLN A 345 -26.00 -4.91 -3.44
N ALA A 346 -26.34 -3.78 -4.07
CA ALA A 346 -25.61 -2.52 -3.94
C ALA A 346 -25.71 -1.89 -2.53
N ARG A 347 -26.76 -2.20 -1.75
CA ARG A 347 -26.88 -1.83 -0.33
C ARG A 347 -26.06 -2.74 0.59
N VAL A 348 -25.99 -4.03 0.27
CA VAL A 348 -25.13 -5.01 0.98
C VAL A 348 -23.65 -4.73 0.71
N ALA A 349 -23.33 -4.20 -0.48
CA ALA A 349 -22.03 -3.64 -0.85
C ALA A 349 -22.02 -2.10 -0.80
N GLY A 350 -22.73 -1.52 0.18
CA GLY A 350 -22.73 -0.08 0.44
C GLY A 350 -21.31 0.45 0.63
N PRO A 351 -21.07 1.77 0.50
CA PRO A 351 -19.75 2.33 0.27
C PRO A 351 -18.74 1.75 1.26
N LEU A 352 -17.80 0.98 0.71
CA LEU A 352 -16.79 0.24 1.45
C LEU A 352 -15.74 1.25 1.92
N ARG A 353 -16.15 2.05 2.91
CA ARG A 353 -15.41 3.19 3.44
C ARG A 353 -14.17 2.67 4.16
N ALA A 354 -13.06 3.39 4.02
CA ALA A 354 -11.82 3.15 4.75
C ALA A 354 -11.92 3.45 6.28
N THR A 355 -13.14 3.59 6.82
CA THR A 355 -13.40 4.05 8.19
C THR A 355 -13.35 2.95 9.25
N SER A 356 -13.30 1.67 8.86
CA SER A 356 -13.03 0.55 9.76
C SER A 356 -11.66 -0.07 9.48
N VAL A 357 -10.64 0.44 10.17
CA VAL A 357 -9.39 -0.28 10.41
C VAL A 357 -9.34 -0.53 11.93
N PRO A 358 -9.07 -1.75 12.40
CA PRO A 358 -8.93 -1.99 13.84
C PRO A 358 -7.78 -1.14 14.37
N SER A 359 -8.00 -0.48 15.51
CA SER A 359 -6.91 0.16 16.24
C SER A 359 -5.87 -0.90 16.59
N CYS A 360 -4.60 -0.65 16.28
CA CYS A 360 -3.48 -1.38 16.87
C CYS A 360 -3.35 -1.01 18.36
N SER A 361 -4.33 -1.39 19.17
CA SER A 361 -4.21 -1.37 20.62
C SER A 361 -3.27 -2.48 21.03
N ALA A 362 -2.11 -2.12 21.58
CA ALA A 362 -1.15 -3.08 22.07
C ALA A 362 -1.73 -3.91 23.23
N ALA A 363 -2.04 -5.17 22.96
CA ALA A 363 -2.26 -6.19 24.00
C ALA A 363 -0.93 -6.87 24.30
N ALA A 364 -0.11 -6.23 25.13
CA ALA A 364 1.06 -6.86 25.73
C ALA A 364 0.64 -7.54 27.05
N GLU A 365 0.11 -8.76 26.97
CA GLU A 365 0.02 -9.63 28.15
C GLU A 365 1.37 -10.36 28.35
N PRO A 366 1.98 -10.31 29.55
CA PRO A 366 3.25 -10.97 29.79
C PRO A 366 3.06 -12.48 29.99
N CYS A 367 3.65 -13.28 29.10
CA CYS A 367 3.61 -14.74 29.18
C CYS A 367 4.32 -15.25 30.46
N SER A 368 3.54 -15.74 31.42
CA SER A 368 3.99 -16.03 32.79
C SER A 368 4.52 -17.46 32.98
N VAL A 369 5.55 -17.87 32.23
CA VAL A 369 6.23 -19.17 32.46
C VAL A 369 7.75 -19.07 32.26
N CYS A 370 8.48 -18.57 33.28
CA CYS A 370 9.81 -19.05 33.67
C CYS A 370 10.41 -18.21 34.82
N SER A 371 10.20 -18.65 36.06
CA SER A 371 11.09 -18.40 37.23
C SER A 371 10.53 -19.10 38.47
N ARG A 372 10.88 -20.37 38.67
CA ARG A 372 10.63 -21.06 39.95
C ARG A 372 11.77 -20.80 40.92
N ASN A 373 11.42 -20.19 42.05
CA ASN A 373 11.94 -20.46 43.39
C ASN A 373 13.47 -20.53 43.60
N HIS A 374 14.02 -19.45 44.16
CA HIS A 374 15.02 -19.59 45.22
C HIS A 374 14.36 -19.29 46.58
N ALA A 375 14.49 -20.23 47.52
CA ALA A 375 14.16 -20.01 48.93
C ALA A 375 15.44 -19.67 49.73
N LEU A 376 15.26 -18.82 50.75
CA LEU A 376 16.21 -18.40 51.79
C LEU A 376 16.54 -19.58 52.77
N PRO A 377 17.46 -19.48 53.78
CA PRO A 377 17.93 -18.25 54.44
C PRO A 377 19.38 -18.16 55.03
N ALA A 378 19.69 -16.95 55.53
CA ALA A 378 20.63 -16.58 56.62
C ALA A 378 22.16 -16.88 56.49
N SER A 379 23.05 -15.90 56.71
CA SER A 379 23.38 -15.46 58.07
C SER A 379 24.30 -14.21 58.17
N ALA A 380 23.99 -13.38 59.17
CA ALA A 380 24.86 -12.67 60.14
C ALA A 380 26.10 -11.80 59.75
N ARG A 381 26.20 -10.68 60.50
CA ARG A 381 27.36 -9.78 60.77
C ARG A 381 27.70 -8.72 59.69
N SER A 382 28.18 -7.52 60.02
CA SER A 382 28.10 -6.68 61.25
C SER A 382 28.76 -5.31 61.01
N ARG A 383 28.28 -4.22 61.67
CA ARG A 383 28.97 -2.92 61.88
C ARG A 383 29.23 -2.07 60.60
N SER A 384 29.29 -0.74 60.61
CA SER A 384 28.99 0.31 61.62
C SER A 384 29.00 1.72 60.99
N SER A 385 28.15 2.65 61.49
CA SER A 385 28.35 4.13 61.67
C SER A 385 29.33 4.91 60.76
N VAL A 386 29.03 6.07 60.14
CA VAL A 386 28.76 7.44 60.70
C VAL A 386 28.47 8.34 59.45
N VAL A 387 27.36 9.06 59.25
CA VAL A 387 26.90 10.36 59.81
C VAL A 387 27.82 11.60 59.61
N ARG A 388 27.70 12.35 58.49
CA ARG A 388 27.34 13.81 58.44
C ARG A 388 27.44 14.46 57.04
N GLN A 389 26.81 15.65 56.93
CA GLN A 389 26.58 16.47 55.73
C GLN A 389 27.46 17.78 55.76
N PRO A 390 27.34 18.77 54.83
CA PRO A 390 28.44 19.64 54.35
C PRO A 390 28.48 21.02 55.11
N PRO A 391 29.03 22.19 54.64
CA PRO A 391 28.83 22.88 53.33
C PRO A 391 29.99 23.78 52.76
N GLU A 392 29.67 24.56 51.71
CA GLU A 392 30.14 25.95 51.35
C GLU A 392 31.51 26.30 50.68
N GLY A 393 31.49 27.40 49.87
CA GLY A 393 32.63 28.06 49.17
C GLY A 393 32.61 27.95 47.62
N ALA A 394 32.27 28.92 46.74
CA ALA A 394 32.53 30.37 46.64
C ALA A 394 33.98 30.68 46.12
N LEU A 395 34.32 31.53 45.12
CA LEU A 395 33.66 32.60 44.31
C LEU A 395 34.40 32.91 42.95
N HIS A 396 33.73 33.59 41.99
CA HIS A 396 34.28 34.49 40.92
C HIS A 396 35.27 33.95 39.83
N ALA A 397 35.53 34.58 38.65
CA ALA A 397 34.81 35.56 37.80
C ALA A 397 35.40 35.69 36.35
N SER A 398 34.53 35.71 35.34
CA SER A 398 34.52 36.50 34.05
C SER A 398 35.78 36.94 33.25
N ASN A 399 35.78 36.56 31.94
CA ASN A 399 36.10 37.35 30.71
C ASN A 399 37.52 37.92 30.41
N PRO A 400 37.88 38.29 29.14
CA PRO A 400 37.40 37.87 27.80
C PRO A 400 38.55 37.54 26.77
N ALA A 401 38.20 37.44 25.47
CA ALA A 401 39.01 37.14 24.25
C ALA A 401 39.96 38.30 23.78
N PRO A 402 40.68 38.32 22.61
CA PRO A 402 40.55 37.51 21.37
C PRO A 402 41.86 37.05 20.63
N CYS A 403 41.70 36.59 19.38
CA CYS A 403 42.67 36.12 18.36
C CYS A 403 43.79 37.14 17.99
N PRO A 404 44.86 36.72 17.28
CA PRO A 404 44.79 36.34 15.86
C PRO A 404 44.75 34.83 15.56
#